data_AF-A0A954QTZ6-F1
#
_entry.id   AF-A0A954QTZ6-F1
#
_cell.length_a   1.000
_cell.length_b   1.000
_cell.length_c   1.000
_cell.angle_alpha   90.00
_cell.angle_beta   90.00
_cell.angle_gamma   90.00
#
_symmetry.space_group_name_H-M   'P 1'
#
loop_
_entity.id
_entity.type
_entity.pdbx_description
1 polymer ?
#
loop_
_entity_poly.entity_id
_entity_poly.type
_entity_poly.pdbx_seq_one_letter_code
_entity_poly.pdbx_strand_id
1 'polypeptide(L)'
;MLAAEAESHSGHQANIGLQGHHQWESRFHRISGQIGSTATEVCAESWPGQGLFAAALECVHSWRQSSGHWSAVSGRQRLFGYDMKLGRNGIWYATGIFGR
;
A
#
# COMPACT_ATOMS: atom_id res chain seq x y z
N MET A 1 -0.17 7.91 12.06
CA MET A 1 0.51 6.62 12.26
C MET A 1 0.43 5.75 11.01
N LEU A 2 -0.75 5.23 10.60
CA LEU A 2 -0.85 4.37 9.41
C LEU A 2 -0.40 5.05 8.10
N ALA A 3 -0.64 6.35 7.93
CA ALA A 3 -0.12 7.09 6.78
C ALA A 3 1.42 7.10 6.73
N ALA A 4 2.10 7.20 7.88
CA ALA A 4 3.56 7.14 7.95
C ALA A 4 4.09 5.73 7.69
N GLU A 5 3.36 4.69 8.11
CA GLU A 5 3.67 3.30 7.77
C GLU A 5 3.56 3.03 6.28
N ALA A 6 2.48 3.52 5.66
CA ALA A 6 2.27 3.42 4.22
C ALA A 6 3.35 4.20 3.46
N GLU A 7 3.68 5.43 3.91
CA GLU A 7 4.75 6.25 3.33
C GLU A 7 6.11 5.55 3.40
N SER A 8 6.47 5.03 4.57
CA SER A 8 7.74 4.33 4.75
C SER A 8 7.84 3.13 3.82
N HIS A 9 6.75 2.39 3.61
CA HIS A 9 6.76 1.20 2.76
C HIS A 9 6.71 1.53 1.27
N SER A 10 5.90 2.50 0.84
CA SER A 10 5.92 3.00 -0.53
C SER A 10 7.31 3.55 -0.89
N GLY A 11 7.96 4.25 0.04
CA GLY A 11 9.35 4.69 -0.10
C GLY A 11 10.33 3.53 -0.22
N HIS A 12 10.19 2.49 0.61
CA HIS A 12 11.02 1.29 0.50
C HIS A 12 10.88 0.61 -0.86
N GLN A 13 9.65 0.35 -1.31
CA GLN A 13 9.35 -0.24 -2.62
C GLN A 13 9.97 0.58 -3.76
N ALA A 14 9.79 1.90 -3.75
CA ALA A 14 10.36 2.80 -4.75
C ALA A 14 11.90 2.83 -4.74
N ASN A 15 12.52 2.70 -3.57
CA ASN A 15 13.98 2.66 -3.44
C ASN A 15 14.59 1.37 -3.98
N ILE A 16 13.95 0.23 -3.75
CA ILE A 16 14.43 -1.08 -4.23
C ILE A 16 13.92 -1.43 -5.64
N GLY A 17 12.93 -0.68 -6.15
CA GLY A 17 12.33 -0.90 -7.46
C GLY A 17 11.50 -2.18 -7.53
N LEU A 18 10.92 -2.63 -6.41
CA LEU A 18 10.18 -3.89 -6.31
C LEU A 18 8.92 -3.70 -5.49
N GLN A 19 7.77 -4.09 -6.05
CA GLN A 19 6.49 -4.15 -5.34
C GLN A 19 6.41 -5.41 -4.48
N GLY A 20 5.82 -5.27 -3.29
CA GLY A 20 5.55 -6.44 -2.43
C GLY A 20 5.38 -6.14 -0.96
N HIS A 21 5.05 -7.20 -0.21
CA HIS A 21 4.82 -7.17 1.24
C HIS A 21 6.14 -7.33 2.03
N HIS A 22 7.16 -6.53 1.71
CA HIS A 22 8.50 -6.65 2.30
C HIS A 22 8.45 -6.58 3.84
N GLN A 23 9.09 -7.54 4.52
CA GLN A 23 9.14 -7.62 5.98
C GLN A 23 7.75 -7.58 6.65
N TRP A 24 6.70 -8.04 5.96
CA TRP A 24 5.33 -7.87 6.43
C TRP A 24 5.06 -8.54 7.76
N GLU A 25 5.60 -9.72 8.06
CA GLU A 25 5.40 -10.37 9.37
C GLU A 25 5.80 -9.47 10.54
N SER A 26 7.01 -8.92 10.51
CA SER A 26 7.50 -8.02 11.55
C SER A 26 6.70 -6.71 11.61
N ARG A 27 6.37 -6.13 10.44
CA ARG A 27 5.56 -4.90 10.37
C ARG A 27 4.13 -5.15 10.85
N PHE A 28 3.54 -6.28 10.51
CA PHE A 28 2.20 -6.72 10.90
C PHE A 28 2.07 -6.77 12.42
N HIS A 29 2.99 -7.46 13.11
CA HIS A 29 2.93 -7.55 14.58
C HIS A 29 3.10 -6.18 15.24
N ARG A 30 4.04 -5.38 14.76
CA ARG A 30 4.29 -4.04 15.28
C ARG A 30 3.09 -3.11 15.07
N ILE A 31 2.57 -3.03 13.84
CA ILE A 31 1.45 -2.14 13.49
C ILE A 31 0.19 -2.61 14.20
N SER A 32 -0.10 -3.92 14.22
CA SER A 32 -1.28 -4.47 14.90
C SER A 32 -1.26 -4.17 16.40
N GLY A 33 -0.09 -4.30 17.04
CA GLY A 33 0.09 -3.93 18.44
C GLY A 33 -0.13 -2.44 18.70
N GLN A 34 0.27 -1.57 17.77
CA GLN A 34 0.09 -0.12 17.89
C GLN A 34 -1.37 0.32 17.68
N ILE A 35 -2.10 -0.30 16.73
CA ILE A 35 -3.51 0.06 16.45
C ILE A 35 -4.51 -0.68 17.34
N GLY A 36 -4.08 -1.72 18.06
CA GLY A 36 -4.96 -2.55 18.90
C GLY A 36 -5.95 -3.39 18.11
N SER A 37 -5.66 -3.66 16.83
CA SER A 37 -6.46 -4.50 15.94
C SER A 37 -5.61 -5.12 14.83
N THR A 38 -6.17 -6.05 14.07
CA THR A 38 -5.44 -6.72 12.97
C THR A 38 -5.19 -5.76 11.82
N ALA A 39 -3.90 -5.55 11.50
CA ALA A 39 -3.51 -4.77 10.34
C ALA A 39 -3.66 -5.58 9.04
N THR A 40 -3.99 -4.90 7.93
CA THR A 40 -3.96 -5.48 6.57
C THR A 40 -3.22 -4.53 5.64
N GLU A 41 -2.44 -5.07 4.70
CA GLU A 41 -1.71 -4.30 3.69
C GLU A 41 -2.16 -4.69 2.29
N VAL A 42 -2.24 -3.69 1.42
CA VAL A 42 -2.34 -3.86 -0.04
C VAL A 42 -1.21 -3.08 -0.68
N CYS A 43 -0.60 -3.65 -1.72
CA CYS A 43 0.45 -3.01 -2.49
C CYS A 43 0.08 -3.04 -3.98
N ALA A 44 0.56 -2.07 -4.74
CA ALA A 44 0.45 -2.05 -6.20
C ALA A 44 1.61 -1.29 -6.81
N GLU A 45 1.90 -1.56 -8.07
CA GLU A 45 2.80 -0.74 -8.89
C GLU A 45 2.12 -0.30 -10.18
N SER A 46 2.56 0.83 -10.72
CA SER A 46 2.09 1.37 -11.99
C SER A 46 2.93 0.85 -13.16
N TRP A 47 2.52 1.17 -14.39
CA TRP A 47 3.40 1.02 -15.54
C TRP A 47 4.47 2.13 -15.57
N PRO A 48 5.65 1.87 -16.18
CA PRO A 48 6.68 2.89 -16.34
C PRO A 48 6.18 4.13 -17.09
N GLY A 49 6.54 5.31 -16.59
CA GLY A 49 6.26 6.60 -17.24
C GLY A 49 4.86 7.15 -17.02
N GLN A 50 4.03 6.49 -16.24
CA GLN A 50 2.70 7.01 -15.91
C GLN A 50 2.75 8.23 -14.98
N GLY A 51 1.89 9.21 -15.25
CA GLY A 51 1.67 10.33 -14.33
C GLY A 51 0.93 9.88 -13.07
N LEU A 52 1.13 10.60 -11.95
CA LEU A 52 0.58 10.26 -10.64
C LEU A 52 -0.91 9.93 -10.66
N PHE A 53 -1.73 10.76 -11.31
CA PHE A 53 -3.18 10.57 -11.34
C PHE A 53 -3.59 9.28 -12.07
N ALA A 54 -2.98 9.00 -13.22
CA ALA A 54 -3.23 7.77 -13.97
C ALA A 54 -2.79 6.53 -13.17
N ALA A 55 -1.60 6.59 -12.57
CA ALA A 55 -1.08 5.52 -11.72
C ALA A 55 -2.01 5.25 -10.52
N ALA A 56 -2.56 6.29 -9.88
CA ALA A 56 -3.49 6.13 -8.77
C ALA A 56 -4.81 5.46 -9.18
N LEU A 57 -5.38 5.85 -10.33
CA LEU A 57 -6.59 5.21 -10.87
C LEU A 57 -6.36 3.74 -11.18
N GLU A 58 -5.22 3.41 -11.80
CA GLU A 58 -4.87 2.03 -12.09
C GLU A 58 -4.59 1.21 -10.84
N CYS A 59 -3.94 1.77 -9.81
CA CYS A 59 -3.75 1.07 -8.54
C CYS A 59 -5.09 0.62 -7.94
N VAL A 60 -6.07 1.52 -7.88
CA VAL A 60 -7.43 1.20 -7.40
C VAL A 60 -8.12 0.18 -8.32
N HIS A 61 -7.94 0.31 -9.64
CA HIS A 61 -8.46 -0.67 -10.59
C HIS A 61 -7.88 -2.07 -10.35
N SER A 62 -6.56 -2.18 -10.19
CA SER A 62 -5.86 -3.44 -9.92
C SER A 62 -6.30 -4.07 -8.60
N TRP A 63 -6.49 -3.29 -7.53
CA TRP A 63 -7.04 -3.81 -6.28
C TRP A 63 -8.48 -4.32 -6.42
N ARG A 64 -9.31 -3.68 -7.25
CA ARG A 64 -10.68 -4.17 -7.52
C ARG A 64 -10.71 -5.53 -8.21
N GLN A 65 -9.68 -5.89 -8.98
CA GLN A 65 -9.61 -7.20 -9.65
C GLN A 65 -9.26 -8.36 -8.71
N SER A 66 -8.83 -8.08 -7.48
CA SER A 66 -8.53 -9.09 -6.46
C SER A 66 -9.55 -9.03 -5.34
N SER A 67 -10.31 -10.10 -5.11
CA SER A 67 -11.31 -10.16 -4.03
C SER A 67 -10.68 -9.90 -2.66
N GLY A 68 -9.46 -10.39 -2.42
CA GLY A 68 -8.70 -10.14 -1.20
C GLY A 68 -8.38 -8.65 -1.02
N HIS A 69 -7.75 -8.02 -2.00
CA HIS A 69 -7.43 -6.59 -1.95
C HIS A 69 -8.70 -5.74 -1.86
N TRP A 70 -9.71 -6.03 -2.67
CA TRP A 70 -10.94 -5.26 -2.71
C TRP A 70 -11.71 -5.32 -1.40
N SER A 71 -11.73 -6.46 -0.71
CA SER A 71 -12.38 -6.57 0.60
C SER A 71 -11.73 -5.67 1.66
N ALA A 72 -10.41 -5.48 1.59
CA ALA A 72 -9.68 -4.58 2.48
C ALA A 72 -9.96 -3.11 2.13
N VAL A 73 -9.89 -2.76 0.85
CA VAL A 73 -10.05 -1.39 0.34
C VAL A 73 -11.49 -0.87 0.44
N SER A 74 -12.48 -1.71 0.11
CA SER A 74 -13.91 -1.33 0.07
C SER A 74 -14.66 -1.57 1.37
N GLY A 75 -14.10 -2.40 2.27
CA GLY A 75 -14.70 -2.70 3.56
C GLY A 75 -14.68 -1.50 4.50
N ARG A 76 -15.53 -1.53 5.53
CA ARG A 76 -15.48 -0.53 6.61
C ARG A 76 -14.20 -0.70 7.40
N GLN A 77 -13.36 0.34 7.42
CA GLN A 77 -12.13 0.40 8.20
C GLN A 77 -12.24 1.50 9.24
N ARG A 78 -11.79 1.24 10.48
CA ARG A 78 -11.74 2.27 11.53
C ARG A 78 -10.53 3.19 11.34
N LEU A 79 -9.45 2.62 10.81
CA LEU A 79 -8.18 3.29 10.57
C LEU A 79 -7.70 2.91 9.18
N PHE A 80 -7.15 3.88 8.45
CA PHE A 80 -6.50 3.63 7.17
C PHE A 80 -5.37 4.62 6.92
N GLY A 81 -4.45 4.25 6.05
CA GLY A 81 -3.40 5.13 5.52
C GLY A 81 -2.97 4.65 4.13
N TYR A 82 -2.70 5.61 3.25
CA TYR A 82 -2.22 5.35 1.90
C TYR A 82 -1.04 6.26 1.59
N ASP A 83 -0.11 5.78 0.77
CA ASP A 83 0.90 6.63 0.12
C ASP A 83 1.34 6.02 -1.22
N MET A 84 1.85 6.87 -2.10
CA MET A 84 2.48 6.46 -3.37
C MET A 84 3.81 7.18 -3.57
N LYS A 85 4.86 6.45 -3.91
CA LYS A 85 6.18 7.04 -4.23
C LYS A 85 6.64 6.62 -5.63
N LEU A 86 7.25 7.57 -6.35
CA LEU A 86 7.84 7.33 -7.67
C LEU A 86 9.25 6.75 -7.50
N GLY A 87 9.48 5.56 -8.07
CA GLY A 87 10.80 4.97 -8.20
C GLY A 87 11.60 5.62 -9.33
N ARG A 88 12.93 5.46 -9.29
CA ARG A 88 13.84 5.99 -10.33
C ARG A 88 13.63 5.34 -11.70
N ASN A 89 12.99 4.18 -11.73
CA ASN A 89 12.57 3.47 -12.93
C ASN A 89 11.27 4.02 -13.56
N GLY A 90 10.72 5.13 -13.03
CA GLY A 90 9.52 5.75 -13.56
C GLY A 90 8.22 4.99 -13.19
N ILE A 91 8.29 4.08 -12.23
CA ILE A 91 7.14 3.31 -11.72
C ILE A 91 6.68 3.91 -10.39
N TRP A 92 5.38 4.09 -10.22
CA TRP A 92 4.79 4.44 -8.93
C TRP A 92 4.53 3.19 -8.09
N TYR A 93 4.92 3.23 -6.82
CA TYR A 93 4.68 2.16 -5.84
C TYR A 93 3.69 2.65 -4.80
N ALA A 94 2.57 1.95 -4.69
CA ALA A 94 1.47 2.27 -3.79
C ALA A 94 1.40 1.30 -2.62
N THR A 95 1.07 1.82 -1.44
CA THR A 95 0.78 1.04 -0.23
C THR A 95 -0.51 1.56 0.38
N GLY A 96 -1.40 0.65 0.77
CA GLY A 96 -2.53 0.91 1.65
C GLY A 96 -2.44 0.04 2.89
N ILE A 97 -2.64 0.63 4.08
CA ILE A 97 -2.65 -0.08 5.37
C ILE A 97 -3.96 0.21 6.08
N PHE A 98 -4.58 -0.84 6.63
CA PHE A 98 -5.91 -0.79 7.23
C PHE A 98 -5.93 -1.40 8.63
N GLY A 99 -6.82 -0.88 9.49
CA GLY A 99 -7.17 -1.45 10.78
C GLY A 99 -8.69 -1.46 10.97
N ARG A 100 -9.22 -2.64 11.29
CA ARG A 100 -10.64 -2.83 11.62
C ARG A 100 -10.97 -2.46 13.06
#